data_AF-A0A7S0FZ35-F1
#
_entry.id   AF-A0A7S0FZ35-F1
#
_cell.length_a   1.000
_cell.length_b   1.000
_cell.length_c   1.000
_cell.angle_alpha   90.00
_cell.angle_beta   90.00
_cell.angle_gamma   90.00
#
_symmetry.space_group_name_H-M   'P 1'
#
loop_
_entity.id
_entity.type
_entity.pdbx_description
1 polymer ?
#
loop_
_entity_poly.entity_id
_entity_poly.type
_entity_poly.pdbx_seq_one_letter_code
_entity_poly.pdbx_strand_id
1 'polypeptide(L)'
;SRRHPDPTGFHTHTVLKYLKKHMHHATEGPYNLDDAGVFWDFASLPQDQPDGMPMTDAEKVDFQRGLRAINLLFGDPKTVVLQLTKVPERWHFANLPDSEVNLTPYRNRGWCFYETTVSSTLKSSHLLLDLGLGEKELESESADWQEVQAASSGIRRPPLTPEDMALELKQRKFAKKCDAELVAQRYTEFFHEATASARTLNLSNCRRGTGWCA
;
A
#
# COMPACT_ATOMS: atom_id res chain seq x y z
N SER A 1 -6.36 -13.15 8.37
CA SER A 1 -6.52 -14.62 8.46
C SER A 1 -5.67 -15.27 7.37
N ARG A 2 -5.39 -16.57 7.50
CA ARG A 2 -4.68 -17.36 6.46
C ARG A 2 -5.55 -17.61 5.23
N ARG A 3 -6.89 -17.63 5.40
CA ARG A 3 -7.85 -17.86 4.31
C ARG A 3 -8.38 -16.58 3.68
N HIS A 4 -8.47 -15.52 4.47
CA HIS A 4 -8.93 -14.21 4.01
C HIS A 4 -8.06 -13.10 4.64
N PRO A 5 -7.53 -12.14 3.85
CA PRO A 5 -6.65 -11.09 4.35
C PRO A 5 -7.39 -10.17 5.32
N ASP A 6 -8.67 -9.88 5.05
CA ASP A 6 -9.52 -8.97 5.82
C ASP A 6 -10.88 -9.60 6.21
N PRO A 7 -10.89 -10.65 7.08
CA PRO A 7 -12.07 -11.48 7.33
C PRO A 7 -13.25 -10.73 7.99
N THR A 8 -12.99 -9.55 8.54
CA THR A 8 -13.99 -8.69 9.19
C THR A 8 -14.38 -7.50 8.32
N GLY A 9 -13.77 -7.38 7.14
CA GLY A 9 -13.96 -6.24 6.24
C GLY A 9 -13.40 -4.92 6.77
N PHE A 10 -12.56 -4.92 7.82
CA PHE A 10 -12.06 -3.68 8.44
C PHE A 10 -11.39 -2.75 7.42
N HIS A 11 -10.52 -3.31 6.59
CA HIS A 11 -9.80 -2.58 5.56
C HIS A 11 -10.69 -2.30 4.34
N THR A 12 -11.49 -3.28 3.93
CA THR A 12 -12.43 -3.16 2.81
C THR A 12 -13.43 -2.02 3.02
N HIS A 13 -13.99 -1.88 4.22
CA HIS A 13 -14.89 -0.78 4.56
C HIS A 13 -14.18 0.57 4.50
N THR A 14 -12.93 0.65 4.96
CA THR A 14 -12.12 1.87 4.87
C THR A 14 -11.89 2.29 3.42
N VAL A 15 -11.50 1.33 2.56
CA VAL A 15 -11.30 1.56 1.12
C VAL A 15 -12.62 1.96 0.44
N LEU A 16 -13.74 1.34 0.80
CA LEU A 16 -15.05 1.67 0.22
C LEU A 16 -15.47 3.12 0.55
N LYS A 17 -15.25 3.58 1.78
CA LYS A 17 -15.53 4.99 2.17
C LYS A 17 -14.67 5.96 1.38
N TYR A 18 -13.38 5.64 1.25
CA TYR A 18 -12.46 6.40 0.41
C TYR A 18 -12.95 6.47 -1.03
N LEU A 19 -13.27 5.32 -1.66
CA LEU A 19 -13.70 5.27 -3.06
C LEU A 19 -14.98 6.07 -3.29
N LYS A 20 -15.96 6.02 -2.38
CA LYS A 20 -17.18 6.84 -2.49
C LYS A 20 -16.87 8.34 -2.52
N LYS A 21 -16.02 8.82 -1.60
CA LYS A 21 -15.64 10.24 -1.55
C LYS A 21 -14.77 10.65 -2.75
N HIS A 22 -13.81 9.82 -3.13
CA HIS A 22 -12.93 10.07 -4.27
C HIS A 22 -13.71 10.08 -5.58
N MET A 23 -14.61 9.11 -5.81
CA MET A 23 -15.45 9.06 -7.01
C MET A 23 -16.39 10.26 -7.08
N HIS A 24 -17.05 10.63 -5.97
CA HIS A 24 -17.88 11.84 -5.95
C HIS A 24 -17.08 13.09 -6.35
N HIS A 25 -15.86 13.25 -5.82
CA HIS A 25 -14.97 14.34 -6.23
C HIS A 25 -14.50 14.22 -7.69
N ALA A 26 -14.25 13.01 -8.19
CA ALA A 26 -13.75 12.79 -9.54
C ALA A 26 -14.83 13.03 -10.62
N THR A 27 -16.08 12.65 -10.32
CA THR A 27 -17.25 12.84 -11.20
C THR A 27 -17.71 14.30 -11.19
N GLU A 28 -17.92 14.90 -10.02
CA GLU A 28 -18.39 16.29 -9.89
C GLU A 28 -17.27 17.34 -10.04
N GLY A 29 -16.01 16.88 -10.10
CA GLY A 29 -14.82 17.72 -10.15
C GLY A 29 -14.24 17.90 -11.56
N PRO A 30 -13.00 18.39 -11.65
CA PRO A 30 -12.42 18.84 -12.92
C PRO A 30 -12.06 17.70 -13.88
N TYR A 31 -12.07 16.45 -13.41
CA TYR A 31 -11.63 15.31 -14.20
C TYR A 31 -12.76 14.61 -14.95
N ASN A 32 -14.03 14.81 -14.53
CA ASN A 32 -15.23 14.20 -15.10
C ASN A 32 -15.03 12.69 -15.36
N LEU A 33 -14.58 11.98 -14.32
CA LEU A 33 -14.34 10.54 -14.36
C LEU A 33 -15.52 9.81 -13.73
N ASP A 34 -16.07 8.85 -14.48
CA ASP A 34 -17.24 8.07 -14.06
C ASP A 34 -16.86 6.70 -13.48
N ASP A 35 -15.59 6.30 -13.58
CA ASP A 35 -15.09 5.01 -13.08
C ASP A 35 -13.64 5.10 -12.59
N ALA A 36 -13.24 4.12 -11.76
CA ALA A 36 -11.88 3.95 -11.28
C ALA A 36 -11.46 2.48 -11.28
N GLY A 37 -10.28 2.20 -11.86
CA GLY A 37 -9.63 0.90 -11.74
C GLY A 37 -8.96 0.77 -10.37
N VAL A 38 -9.27 -0.31 -9.64
CA VAL A 38 -8.63 -0.65 -8.36
C VAL A 38 -7.78 -1.90 -8.54
N PHE A 39 -6.47 -1.76 -8.31
CA PHE A 39 -5.59 -2.89 -8.15
C PHE A 39 -5.41 -3.18 -6.66
N TRP A 40 -5.71 -4.41 -6.25
CA TRP A 40 -5.52 -4.88 -4.88
C TRP A 40 -4.82 -6.23 -4.97
N ASP A 41 -3.54 -6.27 -4.62
CA ASP A 41 -2.65 -7.43 -4.74
C ASP A 41 -3.31 -8.80 -4.48
N PHE A 42 -3.94 -8.98 -3.31
CA PHE A 42 -4.60 -10.23 -2.93
C PHE A 42 -5.80 -10.57 -3.83
N ALA A 43 -6.59 -9.57 -4.23
CA ALA A 43 -7.77 -9.77 -5.06
C ALA A 43 -7.45 -9.79 -6.57
N SER A 44 -6.29 -9.27 -6.96
CA SER A 44 -5.87 -9.11 -8.35
C SER A 44 -4.87 -10.17 -8.82
N LEU A 45 -4.23 -10.90 -7.90
CA LEU A 45 -3.28 -11.98 -8.20
C LEU A 45 -3.82 -13.32 -7.73
N PRO A 46 -3.48 -14.44 -8.42
CA PRO A 46 -3.82 -15.78 -7.95
C PRO A 46 -3.33 -16.01 -6.52
N GLN A 47 -4.19 -16.65 -5.71
CA GLN A 47 -3.89 -17.01 -4.32
C GLN A 47 -3.97 -18.52 -4.15
N ASP A 48 -3.44 -19.04 -3.04
CA ASP A 48 -3.76 -20.41 -2.64
C ASP A 48 -5.28 -20.56 -2.47
N GLN A 49 -5.79 -21.74 -2.83
CA GLN A 49 -7.22 -22.02 -2.87
C GLN A 49 -7.86 -21.93 -1.47
N PRO A 50 -9.18 -21.67 -1.36
CA PRO A 50 -9.85 -21.45 -0.07
C PRO A 50 -9.76 -22.62 0.92
N ASP A 51 -9.60 -23.84 0.42
CA ASP A 51 -9.41 -25.07 1.19
C ASP A 51 -7.96 -25.28 1.67
N GLY A 52 -7.05 -24.37 1.30
CA GLY A 52 -5.62 -24.42 1.60
C GLY A 52 -4.80 -25.17 0.56
N MET A 53 -5.39 -25.56 -0.57
CA MET A 53 -4.63 -26.14 -1.67
C MET A 53 -3.74 -25.08 -2.33
N PRO A 54 -2.49 -25.42 -2.69
CA PRO A 54 -1.60 -24.46 -3.34
C PRO A 54 -2.13 -24.07 -4.72
N MET A 55 -1.72 -22.88 -5.19
CA MET A 55 -1.89 -22.49 -6.59
C MET A 55 -1.44 -23.60 -7.56
N THR A 56 -2.17 -23.74 -8.67
CA THR A 56 -1.76 -24.55 -9.82
C THR A 56 -0.48 -24.00 -10.45
N ASP A 57 0.21 -24.79 -11.28
CA ASP A 57 1.44 -24.32 -11.92
C ASP A 57 1.19 -23.18 -12.92
N ALA A 58 0.03 -23.15 -13.58
CA ALA A 58 -0.38 -22.02 -14.42
C ALA A 58 -0.61 -20.76 -13.58
N GLU A 59 -1.33 -20.86 -12.46
CA GLU A 59 -1.54 -19.75 -11.54
C GLU A 59 -0.23 -19.23 -10.94
N LYS A 60 0.74 -20.10 -10.62
CA LYS A 60 2.07 -19.68 -10.18
C LYS A 60 2.78 -18.85 -11.25
N VAL A 61 2.68 -19.23 -12.53
CA VAL A 61 3.28 -18.46 -13.63
C VAL A 61 2.65 -17.07 -13.71
N ASP A 62 1.32 -16.98 -13.64
CA ASP A 62 0.61 -15.70 -13.68
C ASP A 62 0.85 -14.84 -12.43
N PHE A 63 0.89 -15.46 -11.25
CA PHE A 63 1.28 -14.80 -10.00
C PHE A 63 2.69 -14.20 -10.13
N GLN A 64 3.66 -14.95 -10.64
CA GLN A 64 5.03 -14.46 -10.85
C GLN A 64 5.10 -13.33 -11.89
N ARG A 65 4.26 -13.37 -12.93
CA ARG A 65 4.14 -12.29 -13.91
C ARG A 65 3.56 -11.03 -13.28
N GLY A 66 2.47 -11.15 -12.53
CA GLY A 66 1.83 -10.04 -11.83
C GLY A 66 2.73 -9.42 -10.77
N LEU A 67 3.47 -10.24 -10.02
CA LEU A 67 4.42 -9.77 -9.01
C LEU A 67 5.55 -8.92 -9.62
N ARG A 68 5.97 -9.19 -10.87
CA ARG A 68 6.93 -8.33 -11.59
C ARG A 68 6.32 -6.98 -11.99
N ALA A 69 5.02 -6.97 -12.31
CA ALA A 69 4.32 -5.74 -12.73
C ALA A 69 3.92 -4.85 -11.54
N ILE A 70 3.90 -5.39 -10.31
CA ILE A 70 3.43 -4.67 -9.13
C ILE A 70 4.23 -3.38 -8.87
N ASN A 71 5.53 -3.39 -9.19
CA ASN A 71 6.42 -2.24 -9.05
C ASN A 71 6.07 -1.11 -10.00
N LEU A 72 5.49 -1.44 -11.16
CA LEU A 72 5.00 -0.42 -12.08
C LEU A 72 3.81 0.28 -11.44
N LEU A 73 2.86 -0.44 -10.86
CA LEU A 73 1.70 0.18 -10.22
C LEU A 73 2.09 0.96 -8.96
N PHE A 74 2.87 0.37 -8.06
CA PHE A 74 3.32 1.05 -6.86
C PHE A 74 4.34 2.15 -7.13
N GLY A 75 5.13 2.07 -8.20
CA GLY A 75 6.17 3.05 -8.52
C GLY A 75 5.73 4.18 -9.46
N ASP A 76 4.70 3.98 -10.27
CA ASP A 76 4.31 4.94 -11.32
C ASP A 76 3.82 6.27 -10.73
N PRO A 77 4.34 7.43 -11.16
CA PRO A 77 3.98 8.72 -10.59
C PRO A 77 2.52 9.16 -10.85
N LYS A 78 1.72 8.39 -11.61
CA LYS A 78 0.34 8.69 -11.99
C LYS A 78 -0.70 7.80 -11.29
N THR A 79 -0.28 6.81 -10.51
CA THR A 79 -1.21 6.00 -9.71
C THR A 79 -1.42 6.59 -8.32
N VAL A 80 -2.61 6.41 -7.75
CA VAL A 80 -2.86 6.70 -6.34
C VAL A 80 -2.63 5.41 -5.54
N VAL A 81 -1.77 5.49 -4.52
CA VAL A 81 -1.50 4.36 -3.61
C VAL A 81 -2.14 4.65 -2.25
N LEU A 82 -2.95 3.70 -1.79
CA LEU A 82 -3.61 3.75 -0.49
C LEU A 82 -2.87 2.87 0.51
N GLN A 83 -2.36 3.46 1.58
CA GLN A 83 -1.78 2.76 2.71
C GLN A 83 -2.84 2.56 3.78
N LEU A 84 -2.95 1.32 4.26
CA LEU A 84 -3.90 0.93 5.29
C LEU A 84 -3.14 0.66 6.60
N THR A 85 -2.53 1.71 7.15
CA THR A 85 -1.55 1.55 8.25
C THR A 85 -2.17 1.26 9.61
N LYS A 86 -3.45 1.59 9.80
CA LYS A 86 -4.20 1.27 11.01
C LYS A 86 -4.43 -0.24 11.08
N VAL A 87 -3.80 -0.88 12.07
CA VAL A 87 -4.01 -2.32 12.30
C VAL A 87 -5.25 -2.50 13.17
N PRO A 88 -6.19 -3.39 12.78
CA PRO A 88 -7.37 -3.68 13.60
C PRO A 88 -6.96 -4.22 14.98
N GLU A 89 -7.67 -3.80 16.02
CA GLU A 89 -7.48 -4.30 17.38
C GLU A 89 -8.00 -5.74 17.54
N ARG A 90 -7.53 -6.46 18.58
CA ARG A 90 -7.84 -7.87 18.82
C ARG A 90 -9.35 -8.16 18.87
N TRP A 91 -10.16 -7.25 19.38
CA TRP A 91 -11.61 -7.43 19.52
C TRP A 91 -12.35 -7.45 18.18
N HIS A 92 -11.81 -6.85 17.12
CA HIS A 92 -12.37 -6.99 15.76
C HIS A 92 -12.41 -8.46 15.33
N PHE A 93 -11.52 -9.30 15.87
CA PHE A 93 -11.41 -10.72 15.57
C PHE A 93 -11.84 -11.61 16.73
N ALA A 94 -12.78 -11.16 17.58
CA ALA A 94 -13.22 -11.90 18.76
C ALA A 94 -13.57 -13.37 18.47
N ASN A 95 -14.08 -13.66 17.27
CA ASN A 95 -14.49 -14.99 16.82
C ASN A 95 -13.39 -15.80 16.12
N LEU A 96 -12.15 -15.29 16.02
CA LEU A 96 -11.03 -15.98 15.39
C LEU A 96 -9.96 -16.39 16.42
N PRO A 97 -9.29 -17.53 16.21
CA PRO A 97 -8.14 -17.93 17.02
C PRO A 97 -6.93 -17.02 16.76
N ASP A 98 -6.09 -16.83 17.77
CA ASP A 98 -4.91 -15.95 17.68
C ASP A 98 -3.93 -16.36 16.56
N SER A 99 -3.88 -17.65 16.23
CA SER A 99 -3.07 -18.19 15.13
C SER A 99 -3.50 -17.70 13.73
N GLU A 100 -4.70 -17.14 13.61
CA GLU A 100 -5.24 -16.57 12.37
C GLU A 100 -5.22 -15.04 12.32
N VAL A 101 -4.86 -14.38 13.43
CA VAL A 101 -4.88 -12.92 13.51
C VAL A 101 -3.47 -12.38 13.36
N ASN A 102 -3.25 -11.54 12.34
CA ASN A 102 -1.98 -10.83 12.17
C ASN A 102 -2.10 -9.39 12.71
N LEU A 103 -1.77 -9.21 13.99
CA LEU A 103 -1.70 -7.89 14.64
C LEU A 103 -0.32 -7.24 14.52
N THR A 104 0.57 -7.76 13.67
CA THR A 104 1.89 -7.15 13.45
C THR A 104 1.71 -5.70 13.01
N PRO A 105 2.33 -4.71 13.67
CA PRO A 105 2.25 -3.31 13.25
C PRO A 105 2.63 -3.15 11.78
N TYR A 106 1.89 -2.33 11.02
CA TYR A 106 2.08 -2.16 9.57
C TYR A 106 3.55 -1.92 9.19
N ARG A 107 4.20 -0.99 9.91
CA ARG A 107 5.61 -0.64 9.67
C ARG A 107 6.57 -1.82 9.87
N ASN A 108 6.20 -2.81 10.67
CA ASN A 108 7.05 -3.97 10.93
C ASN A 108 6.88 -5.09 9.89
N ARG A 109 6.00 -4.91 8.89
CA ARG A 109 5.75 -5.88 7.82
C ARG A 109 6.65 -5.55 6.62
N GLY A 110 7.40 -6.54 6.14
CA GLY A 110 8.41 -6.36 5.10
C GLY A 110 7.84 -5.88 3.76
N TRP A 111 6.80 -6.55 3.26
CA TRP A 111 6.08 -6.15 2.05
C TRP A 111 5.53 -4.72 2.14
N CYS A 112 4.85 -4.38 3.24
CA CYS A 112 4.30 -3.04 3.43
C CYS A 112 5.39 -1.95 3.47
N PHE A 113 6.53 -2.24 4.08
CA PHE A 113 7.67 -1.31 4.11
C PHE A 113 8.25 -1.09 2.70
N TYR A 114 8.39 -2.17 1.94
CA TYR A 114 8.80 -2.12 0.54
C TYR A 114 7.86 -1.29 -0.34
N GLU A 115 6.57 -1.62 -0.33
CA GLU A 115 5.54 -0.93 -1.12
C GLU A 115 5.48 0.56 -0.79
N THR A 116 5.60 0.91 0.51
CA THR A 116 5.67 2.29 0.96
C THR A 116 6.89 3.02 0.38
N THR A 117 8.04 2.35 0.36
CA THR A 117 9.30 2.96 -0.12
C THR A 117 9.25 3.17 -1.64
N VAL A 118 8.82 2.16 -2.40
CA VAL A 118 8.64 2.26 -3.85
C VAL A 118 7.62 3.36 -4.19
N SER A 119 6.49 3.39 -3.49
CA SER A 119 5.42 4.36 -3.74
C SER A 119 5.79 5.78 -3.38
N SER A 120 6.64 5.99 -2.37
CA SER A 120 7.07 7.34 -1.99
C SER A 120 8.19 7.91 -2.88
N THR A 121 8.84 7.09 -3.71
CA THR A 121 10.07 7.48 -4.41
C THR A 121 9.83 8.52 -5.52
N LEU A 122 8.87 8.27 -6.42
CA LEU A 122 8.62 9.14 -7.59
C LEU A 122 7.30 9.92 -7.52
N LYS A 123 6.37 9.50 -6.66
CA LYS A 123 5.01 10.08 -6.60
C LYS A 123 5.00 11.45 -5.93
N SER A 124 3.99 12.25 -6.28
CA SER A 124 3.58 13.43 -5.51
C SER A 124 2.97 13.04 -4.16
N SER A 125 2.99 13.93 -3.17
CA SER A 125 2.40 13.72 -1.84
C SER A 125 0.91 13.39 -1.90
N HIS A 126 0.20 13.99 -2.86
CA HIS A 126 -1.24 13.82 -3.06
C HIS A 126 -1.63 12.45 -3.64
N LEU A 127 -0.65 11.65 -4.06
CA LEU A 127 -0.85 10.34 -4.69
C LEU A 127 -0.42 9.17 -3.79
N LEU A 128 0.05 9.46 -2.57
CA LEU A 128 0.33 8.46 -1.54
C LEU A 128 -0.46 8.80 -0.28
N LEU A 129 -1.57 8.10 -0.07
CA LEU A 129 -2.52 8.40 0.98
C LEU A 129 -2.53 7.29 2.03
N ASP A 130 -2.25 7.64 3.27
CA ASP A 130 -2.41 6.80 4.46
C ASP A 130 -3.81 7.00 5.07
N LEU A 131 -4.72 6.09 4.76
CA LEU A 131 -6.10 6.14 5.25
C LEU A 131 -6.18 5.88 6.77
N GLY A 132 -5.16 5.26 7.36
CA GLY A 132 -5.07 5.10 8.81
C GLY A 132 -4.89 6.43 9.55
N LEU A 133 -4.46 7.49 8.87
CA LEU A 133 -4.27 8.82 9.43
C LEU A 133 -5.47 9.75 9.28
N GLY A 134 -6.33 9.51 8.28
CA GLY A 134 -7.48 10.35 7.94
C GLY A 134 -8.84 9.70 8.24
N GLU A 135 -8.88 8.78 9.20
CA GLU A 135 -10.11 8.05 9.55
C GLU A 135 -11.25 9.01 9.93
N LYS A 136 -10.96 10.02 10.75
CA LYS A 136 -11.97 11.00 11.18
C LYS A 136 -12.63 11.71 9.99
N GLU A 137 -11.83 12.14 9.01
CA GLU A 137 -12.30 12.84 7.82
C GLU A 137 -13.00 11.88 6.85
N LEU A 138 -12.55 10.62 6.75
CA LEU A 138 -13.26 9.58 5.98
C LEU A 138 -14.64 9.25 6.55
N GLU A 139 -14.79 9.25 7.88
CA GLU A 139 -16.06 9.01 8.57
C GLU A 139 -17.00 10.22 8.55
N SER A 140 -16.47 11.43 8.37
CA SER A 140 -17.26 12.66 8.39
C SER A 140 -18.04 12.82 7.08
N GLU A 141 -19.37 12.91 7.14
CA GLU A 141 -20.21 13.20 5.97
C GLU A 141 -19.95 14.59 5.40
N SER A 142 -19.57 15.56 6.25
CA SER A 142 -19.32 16.94 5.84
C SER A 142 -17.92 17.17 5.29
N ALA A 143 -16.99 16.24 5.50
CA ALA A 143 -15.61 16.42 5.07
C ALA A 143 -15.49 16.31 3.55
N ASP A 144 -14.90 17.35 2.95
CA ASP A 144 -14.63 17.37 1.52
C ASP A 144 -13.40 16.52 1.15
N TRP A 145 -13.13 16.40 -0.15
CA TRP A 145 -12.02 15.59 -0.64
C TRP A 145 -10.66 16.16 -0.25
N GLN A 146 -10.53 17.49 -0.21
CA GLN A 146 -9.29 18.18 0.12
C GLN A 146 -8.93 17.94 1.60
N GLU A 147 -9.92 17.97 2.49
CA GLU A 147 -9.77 17.63 3.91
C GLU A 147 -9.33 16.17 4.09
N VAL A 148 -9.99 15.23 3.40
CA VAL A 148 -9.60 13.81 3.41
C VAL A 148 -8.17 13.62 2.89
N GLN A 149 -7.83 14.21 1.74
CA GLN A 149 -6.51 14.08 1.13
C GLN A 149 -5.41 14.67 2.03
N ALA A 150 -5.68 15.83 2.65
CA ALA A 150 -4.75 16.47 3.57
C ALA A 150 -4.54 15.64 4.84
N ALA A 151 -5.63 15.13 5.45
CA ALA A 151 -5.57 14.31 6.65
C ALA A 151 -4.87 12.97 6.42
N SER A 152 -5.12 12.36 5.26
CA SER A 152 -4.53 11.11 4.81
C SER A 152 -3.17 11.25 4.10
N SER A 153 -2.58 12.44 3.96
CA SER A 153 -1.27 12.55 3.29
C SER A 153 -0.20 11.71 4.00
N GLY A 154 0.33 10.70 3.29
CA GLY A 154 1.29 9.74 3.84
C GLY A 154 2.64 10.37 4.17
N ILE A 155 3.38 9.76 5.09
CA ILE A 155 4.76 10.17 5.39
C ILE A 155 5.68 9.66 4.27
N ARG A 156 6.40 10.57 3.61
CA ARG A 156 7.40 10.22 2.61
C ARG A 156 8.80 10.32 3.19
N ARG A 157 9.65 9.36 2.82
CA ARG A 157 11.07 9.36 3.14
C ARG A 157 11.85 9.40 1.84
N PRO A 158 13.06 9.96 1.83
CA PRO A 158 13.98 9.76 0.73
C PRO A 158 14.15 8.26 0.44
N PRO A 159 14.33 7.88 -0.85
CA PRO A 159 14.63 6.50 -1.21
C PRO A 159 15.87 6.01 -0.47
N LEU A 160 15.84 4.77 0.00
CA LEU A 160 16.99 4.12 0.58
C LEU A 160 17.97 3.70 -0.53
N THR A 161 19.24 3.53 -0.18
CA THR A 161 20.13 2.78 -1.07
C THR A 161 19.67 1.31 -1.13
N PRO A 162 19.97 0.57 -2.21
CA PRO A 162 19.70 -0.86 -2.25
C PRO A 162 20.27 -1.64 -1.06
N GLU A 163 21.46 -1.26 -0.59
CA GLU A 163 22.13 -1.85 0.56
C GLU A 163 21.36 -1.57 1.87
N ASP A 164 20.98 -0.32 2.12
CA ASP A 164 20.22 0.07 3.31
C ASP A 164 18.83 -0.58 3.32
N MET A 165 18.18 -0.66 2.14
CA MET A 165 16.90 -1.35 2.01
C MET A 165 17.04 -2.83 2.38
N ALA A 166 18.07 -3.51 1.88
CA ALA A 166 18.31 -4.91 2.20
C ALA A 166 18.56 -5.12 3.72
N LEU A 167 19.26 -4.18 4.38
CA LEU A 167 19.47 -4.21 5.82
C LEU A 167 18.18 -4.00 6.61
N GLU A 168 17.35 -3.05 6.20
CA GLU A 168 16.05 -2.79 6.80
C GLU A 168 15.11 -3.99 6.66
N LEU A 169 15.01 -4.58 5.46
CA LEU A 169 14.14 -5.73 5.19
C LEU A 169 14.50 -6.95 6.05
N LYS A 170 15.79 -7.18 6.35
CA LYS A 170 16.22 -8.26 7.25
C LYS A 170 15.64 -8.13 8.66
N GLN A 171 15.28 -6.93 9.10
CA GLN A 171 14.72 -6.66 10.42
C GLN A 171 13.19 -6.72 10.45
N ARG A 172 12.53 -6.82 9.28
CA ARG A 172 11.07 -6.84 9.17
C ARG A 172 10.50 -8.25 9.20
N LYS A 173 9.22 -8.35 9.52
CA LYS A 173 8.47 -9.61 9.52
C LYS A 173 7.90 -9.89 8.13
N PHE A 174 8.15 -11.10 7.66
CA PHE A 174 7.56 -11.65 6.43
C PHE A 174 6.72 -12.89 6.76
N ALA A 175 5.69 -13.14 5.94
CA ALA A 175 4.94 -14.39 6.02
C ALA A 175 5.80 -15.58 5.57
N LYS A 176 6.56 -15.41 4.49
CA LYS A 176 7.55 -16.37 4.00
C LYS A 176 8.94 -15.74 4.09
N LYS A 177 9.88 -16.38 4.78
CA LYS A 177 11.22 -15.80 5.01
C LYS A 177 11.98 -15.51 3.70
N CYS A 178 11.80 -16.33 2.66
CA CYS A 178 12.42 -16.14 1.35
C CYS A 178 11.94 -14.85 0.65
N ASP A 179 10.81 -14.28 1.04
CA ASP A 179 10.32 -13.02 0.46
C ASP A 179 11.27 -11.86 0.74
N ALA A 180 12.04 -11.89 1.84
CA ALA A 180 12.96 -10.80 2.17
C ALA A 180 14.03 -10.57 1.09
N GLU A 181 14.62 -11.65 0.58
CA GLU A 181 15.63 -11.59 -0.48
C GLU A 181 15.01 -11.20 -1.82
N LEU A 182 13.85 -11.78 -2.15
CA LEU A 182 13.09 -11.45 -3.36
C LEU A 182 12.75 -9.95 -3.40
N VAL A 183 12.21 -9.42 -2.30
CA VAL A 183 11.80 -8.02 -2.20
C VAL A 183 13.01 -7.07 -2.22
N ALA A 184 14.13 -7.47 -1.61
CA ALA A 184 15.37 -6.70 -1.71
C ALA A 184 15.87 -6.60 -3.16
N GLN A 185 15.91 -7.73 -3.89
CA GLN A 185 16.28 -7.73 -5.31
C GLN A 185 15.35 -6.84 -6.15
N ARG A 186 14.03 -6.95 -5.93
CA ARG A 186 13.03 -6.12 -6.63
C ARG A 186 13.19 -4.64 -6.34
N TYR A 187 13.60 -4.28 -5.13
CA TYR A 187 13.91 -2.90 -4.80
C TYR A 187 15.13 -2.40 -5.57
N THR A 188 16.20 -3.20 -5.66
CA THR A 188 17.39 -2.86 -6.43
C THR A 188 17.06 -2.59 -7.90
N GLU A 189 16.28 -3.47 -8.52
CA GLU A 189 15.79 -3.31 -9.91
C GLU A 189 15.02 -1.98 -10.05
N PHE A 190 14.02 -1.75 -9.20
CA PHE A 190 13.24 -0.50 -9.19
C PHE A 190 14.11 0.74 -8.98
N PHE A 191 15.07 0.70 -8.05
CA PHE A 191 15.93 1.83 -7.73
C PHE A 191 16.78 2.24 -8.94
N HIS A 192 17.36 1.28 -9.66
CA HIS A 192 18.14 1.57 -10.85
C HIS A 192 17.26 2.12 -11.99
N GLU A 193 16.06 1.57 -12.20
CA GLU A 193 15.12 2.08 -13.20
C GLU A 193 14.62 3.50 -12.86
N ALA A 194 14.24 3.73 -11.59
CA ALA A 194 13.77 5.01 -11.10
C ALA A 194 14.84 6.09 -11.20
N THR A 195 16.08 5.79 -10.78
CA THR A 195 17.19 6.75 -10.85
C THR A 195 17.62 7.06 -12.28
N ALA A 196 17.56 6.09 -13.20
CA ALA A 196 17.87 6.32 -14.61
C ALA A 196 16.81 7.17 -15.34
N SER A 197 15.54 7.03 -14.96
CA SER A 197 14.40 7.67 -15.63
C SER A 197 13.95 8.98 -14.99
N ALA A 198 14.20 9.19 -13.70
CA ALA A 198 13.77 10.38 -12.98
C ALA A 198 14.36 11.66 -13.60
N ARG A 199 13.49 12.66 -13.80
CA ARG A 199 13.86 14.02 -14.20
C ARG A 199 13.66 15.03 -13.08
N THR A 200 12.79 14.70 -12.14
CA THR A 200 12.41 15.54 -11.00
C THR A 200 12.16 14.65 -9.79
N LEU A 201 12.61 15.08 -8.61
CA LEU A 201 12.30 14.42 -7.34
C LEU A 201 11.48 15.36 -6.47
N ASN A 202 10.36 14.86 -5.96
CA ASN A 202 9.49 15.61 -5.06
C ASN A 202 9.72 15.14 -3.61
N LEU A 203 10.53 15.89 -2.87
CA LEU A 203 10.88 15.60 -1.48
C LEU A 203 10.05 16.39 -0.46
N SER A 204 8.98 17.08 -0.88
CA SER A 204 8.16 17.83 0.07
C SER A 204 7.43 16.89 1.02
N ASN A 205 7.23 17.27 2.28
CA ASN A 205 6.27 16.58 3.14
C ASN A 205 5.14 17.55 3.46
N CYS A 206 3.91 17.20 3.06
CA CYS A 206 2.74 18.03 3.29
C CYS A 206 2.28 18.01 4.76
N ARG A 207 2.79 17.10 5.59
CA ARG A 207 2.57 17.08 7.05
C ARG A 207 3.73 17.77 7.78
N ARG A 208 3.39 18.61 8.77
CA ARG A 208 4.34 19.12 9.76
C ARG A 208 4.89 17.96 10.60
N GLY A 209 6.08 17.50 10.27
CA GLY A 209 6.87 16.52 11.01
C GLY A 209 8.36 16.74 10.70
N THR A 210 9.26 16.19 11.51
CA THR A 210 10.72 16.42 11.42
C THR A 210 11.40 15.95 10.12
N GLY A 211 10.64 15.44 9.16
CA GLY A 211 11.13 15.10 7.83
C GLY A 211 10.91 16.26 6.86
N TRP A 212 11.93 17.10 6.70
CA TRP A 212 12.08 18.07 5.61
C TRP A 212 10.90 19.04 5.44
N CYS A 213 10.76 19.97 6.39
CA CYS A 213 10.22 21.28 6.07
C CYS A 213 11.37 22.11 5.46
N ALA A 214 11.13 22.70 4.29
CA ALA A 214 11.92 23.86 3.86
C ALA A 214 11.69 25.03 4.83
#